data_AF-A0AAD6XZJ1-F1
#
_entry.id   AF-A0AAD6XZJ1-F1
#
_cell.length_a   1.000
_cell.length_b   1.000
_cell.length_c   1.000
_cell.angle_alpha   90.00
_cell.angle_beta   90.00
_cell.angle_gamma   90.00
#
_symmetry.space_group_name_H-M   'P 1'
#
loop_
_entity.id
_entity.type
_entity.pdbx_description
1 polymer ?
#
loop_
_entity_poly.entity_id
_entity_poly.type
_entity_poly.pdbx_seq_one_letter_code
_entity_poly.pdbx_strand_id
1 'polypeptide(L)'
;MIPQLLRDNVAYWQALFHDPVGSARSLVTACRASGQRRDAFEDTIKEGNKEGGFGDPLEVLRVVGLLKDVETRWSATFLTIDRLLEQYLVCFLLNEFHHQVI
;
A
#
# COMPACT_ATOMS: atom_id res chain seq x y z
N MET A 1 -12.79 4.09 27.79
CA MET A 1 -14.22 3.75 27.62
C MET A 1 -14.53 3.80 26.13
N ILE A 2 -14.92 2.69 25.52
CA ILE A 2 -15.24 2.60 24.08
C ILE A 2 -16.60 3.28 23.85
N PRO A 3 -16.72 4.25 22.92
CA PRO A 3 -18.00 4.87 22.56
C PRO A 3 -19.08 3.85 22.19
N GLN A 4 -20.33 4.08 22.58
CA GLN A 4 -21.45 3.16 22.33
C GLN A 4 -21.61 2.83 20.83
N LEU A 5 -21.40 3.82 19.96
CA LEU A 5 -21.41 3.67 18.50
C LEU A 5 -20.42 2.62 17.96
N LEU A 6 -19.28 2.40 18.62
CA LEU A 6 -18.31 1.36 18.23
C LEU A 6 -18.74 -0.03 18.70
N ARG A 7 -19.53 -0.12 19.78
CA ARG A 7 -20.05 -1.40 20.29
C ARG A 7 -21.16 -1.94 19.40
N ASP A 8 -21.95 -1.05 18.82
CA ASP A 8 -23.09 -1.40 17.98
C ASP A 8 -22.65 -1.80 16.55
N ASN A 9 -21.42 -1.44 16.14
CA ASN A 9 -20.85 -1.81 14.84
C ASN A 9 -19.53 -2.60 15.01
N VAL A 10 -19.69 -3.91 15.23
CA VAL A 10 -18.59 -4.86 15.42
C VAL A 10 -17.61 -4.85 14.23
N ALA A 11 -18.12 -4.75 12.99
CA ALA A 11 -17.28 -4.75 11.79
C ALA A 11 -16.37 -3.51 11.73
N TYR A 12 -16.91 -2.33 12.05
CA TYR A 12 -16.13 -1.10 12.11
C TYR A 12 -15.09 -1.15 13.24
N TRP A 13 -15.45 -1.68 14.41
CA TRP A 13 -14.51 -1.87 15.51
C TRP A 13 -13.36 -2.81 15.13
N GLN A 14 -13.67 -3.95 14.50
CA GLN A 14 -12.65 -4.90 14.04
C GLN A 14 -11.71 -4.27 13.00
N ALA A 15 -12.27 -3.52 12.05
CA ALA A 15 -11.46 -2.81 11.06
C ALA A 15 -10.51 -1.79 11.71
N LEU A 16 -10.99 -1.05 12.71
CA LEU A 16 -10.14 -0.09 13.45
C LEU A 16 -9.10 -0.81 14.32
N PHE A 17 -9.47 -1.93 14.93
CA PHE A 17 -8.60 -2.74 15.80
C PHE A 17 -7.37 -3.27 15.06
N HIS A 18 -7.50 -3.60 13.77
CA HIS A 18 -6.38 -4.08 12.94
C HIS A 18 -5.40 -2.98 12.48
N ASP A 19 -5.59 -1.72 12.87
CA ASP A 19 -4.73 -0.58 12.50
C ASP A 19 -4.31 -0.57 11.02
N PRO A 20 -5.26 -0.35 10.09
CA PRO A 20 -4.96 -0.35 8.65
C PRO A 20 -3.94 0.74 8.27
N VAL A 21 -3.90 1.85 9.01
CA VAL A 21 -2.96 2.95 8.75
C VAL A 21 -1.55 2.59 9.18
N GLY A 22 -1.36 1.95 10.33
CA GLY A 22 -0.06 1.39 10.74
C GLY A 22 0.43 0.31 9.79
N SER A 23 -0.47 -0.57 9.33
CA SER A 23 -0.17 -1.61 8.34
C SER A 23 0.29 -1.01 7.00
N ALA A 24 -0.44 -0.02 6.48
CA ALA A 24 -0.07 0.71 5.26
C ALA A 24 1.31 1.36 5.38
N ARG A 25 1.60 2.03 6.50
CA ARG A 25 2.91 2.66 6.75
C ARG A 25 4.05 1.64 6.81
N SER A 26 3.80 0.49 7.42
CA SER A 26 4.79 -0.60 7.53
C SER A 26 5.13 -1.17 6.16
N LEU A 27 4.11 -1.40 5.32
CA LEU A 27 4.29 -1.88 3.95
C LEU A 27 5.06 -0.87 3.08
N VAL A 28 4.64 0.40 3.10
CA VAL A 28 5.35 1.47 2.39
C VAL A 28 6.81 1.57 2.84
N THR A 29 7.06 1.44 4.15
CA THR A 29 8.42 1.45 4.71
C THR A 29 9.23 0.27 4.21
N ALA A 30 8.66 -0.93 4.19
CA ALA A 30 9.33 -2.14 3.70
C ALA A 30 9.68 -2.05 2.21
N CYS A 31 8.75 -1.58 1.36
CA CYS A 31 9.00 -1.38 -0.07
C CYS A 31 10.04 -0.28 -0.33
N ARG A 32 10.22 0.67 0.59
CA ARG A 32 11.18 1.78 0.46
C ARG A 32 12.45 1.61 1.28
N ALA A 33 12.65 0.47 1.93
CA ALA A 33 13.75 0.25 2.87
C ALA A 33 15.14 0.39 2.23
N SER A 34 15.26 0.19 0.91
CA SER A 34 16.51 0.35 0.16
C SER A 34 16.28 1.01 -1.21
N GLY A 35 17.38 1.42 -1.88
CA GLY A 35 17.33 1.83 -3.29
C GLY A 35 16.81 0.69 -4.17
N GLN A 36 17.42 -0.49 -4.05
CA GLN A 36 17.03 -1.68 -4.82
C GLN A 36 15.55 -2.04 -4.73
N ARG A 37 14.92 -1.93 -3.54
CA ARG A 37 13.48 -2.20 -3.41
C ARG A 37 12.61 -1.14 -4.09
N ARG A 38 13.03 0.12 -4.08
CA ARG A 38 12.35 1.20 -4.81
C ARG A 38 12.45 0.99 -6.31
N ASP A 39 13.64 0.64 -6.79
CA ASP A 39 13.89 0.40 -8.21
C ASP A 39 13.10 -0.83 -8.68
N ALA A 40 13.13 -1.93 -7.91
CA ALA A 40 12.34 -3.14 -8.19
C ALA A 40 10.82 -2.86 -8.20
N PHE A 41 10.34 -1.98 -7.32
CA PHE A 41 8.94 -1.56 -7.31
C PHE A 41 8.57 -0.81 -8.61
N GLU A 42 9.37 0.18 -8.99
CA GLU A 42 9.14 0.93 -10.23
C GLU A 42 9.25 0.05 -11.47
N ASP A 43 10.19 -0.89 -11.50
CA ASP A 43 10.39 -1.81 -12.61
C ASP A 43 9.24 -2.80 -12.74
N THR A 44 8.67 -3.26 -11.63
CA THR A 44 7.45 -4.09 -11.62
C THR A 44 6.28 -3.34 -12.27
N ILE A 45 6.10 -2.05 -11.93
CA ILE A 45 5.06 -1.22 -12.57
C ILE A 45 5.31 -1.11 -14.07
N LYS A 46 6.55 -0.79 -14.47
CA LYS A 46 6.90 -0.64 -15.89
C LYS A 46 6.64 -1.93 -16.66
N GLU A 47 6.99 -3.09 -16.10
CA GLU A 47 6.82 -4.36 -16.78
C GLU A 47 5.34 -4.75 -16.89
N GLY A 48 4.57 -4.71 -15.80
CA GLY A 48 3.14 -5.02 -15.86
C GLY A 48 2.38 -4.06 -16.79
N ASN A 49 2.78 -2.79 -16.85
CA ASN A 49 2.21 -1.84 -17.83
C ASN A 49 2.51 -2.23 -19.29
N LYS A 50 3.68 -2.80 -19.59
CA LYS A 50 3.99 -3.31 -20.95
C LYS A 50 3.16 -4.54 -21.28
N GLU A 51 2.86 -5.37 -20.28
CA GLU A 51 2.05 -6.59 -20.41
C GLU A 51 0.54 -6.31 -20.55
N GLY A 52 0.13 -5.04 -20.44
CA GLY A 52 -1.26 -4.60 -20.66
C GLY A 52 -1.90 -3.94 -19.44
N GLY A 53 -1.21 -3.88 -18.30
CA GLY A 53 -1.67 -3.28 -17.06
C GLY A 53 -1.87 -4.30 -15.94
N PHE A 54 -2.61 -3.90 -14.91
CA PHE A 54 -2.86 -4.71 -13.71
C PHE A 54 -4.36 -4.89 -13.48
N GLY A 55 -4.75 -6.02 -12.91
CA GLY A 55 -6.13 -6.29 -12.48
C GLY A 55 -7.07 -6.82 -13.57
N ASP A 56 -8.36 -6.80 -13.28
CA ASP A 56 -9.45 -7.14 -14.19
C ASP A 56 -10.63 -6.17 -13.98
N PRO A 57 -10.90 -5.22 -14.91
CA PRO A 57 -10.22 -5.04 -16.19
C PRO A 57 -8.78 -4.53 -16.02
N LEU A 58 -7.93 -4.79 -17.01
CA LEU A 58 -6.54 -4.33 -17.01
C LEU A 58 -6.45 -2.80 -17.03
N GLU A 59 -5.74 -2.23 -16.06
CA GLU A 59 -5.46 -0.80 -15.95
C GLU A 59 -3.94 -0.52 -15.94
N VAL A 60 -3.52 0.44 -16.74
CA VAL A 60 -2.12 0.91 -16.76
C VAL A 60 -1.90 1.87 -15.61
N LEU A 61 -1.01 1.52 -14.71
CA LEU A 61 -0.70 2.32 -13.54
C LEU A 61 0.34 3.40 -13.86
N ARG A 62 0.32 4.51 -13.12
CA ARG A 62 1.40 5.49 -13.20
C ARG A 62 2.69 4.90 -12.64
N VAL A 63 3.82 5.14 -13.32
CA VAL A 63 5.14 4.75 -12.83
C VAL A 63 5.62 5.76 -11.78
N VAL A 64 5.21 5.56 -10.53
CA VAL A 64 5.50 6.44 -9.40
C VAL A 64 5.76 5.61 -8.15
N GLY A 65 6.81 5.95 -7.39
CA GLY A 65 7.11 5.28 -6.14
C GLY A 65 6.12 5.61 -5.01
N LEU A 66 6.03 4.72 -4.03
CA LEU A 66 5.24 4.93 -2.81
C LEU A 66 5.72 6.17 -2.03
N LEU A 67 4.82 6.89 -1.38
CA LEU A 67 5.15 8.06 -0.57
C LEU A 67 5.38 7.66 0.88
N LYS A 68 6.50 8.07 1.48
CA LYS A 68 6.75 7.87 2.91
C LYS A 68 5.94 8.89 3.71
N ASP A 69 5.36 8.45 4.82
CA ASP A 69 4.74 9.34 5.79
C ASP A 69 5.77 10.33 6.38
N VAL A 70 5.35 11.58 6.59
CA VAL A 70 6.18 12.68 7.08
C VAL A 70 5.41 13.38 8.19
N GLU A 71 5.91 13.27 9.41
CA GLU A 71 5.25 13.77 10.63
C GLU A 71 4.89 15.27 10.57
N THR A 72 5.72 16.07 9.91
CA THR A 72 5.55 17.53 9.86
C THR A 72 4.55 18.01 8.81
N ARG A 73 3.98 17.13 7.99
CA ARG A 73 3.02 17.49 6.94
C ARG A 73 1.64 16.95 7.29
N TRP A 74 0.69 17.87 7.52
CA TRP A 74 -0.69 17.56 7.94
C TRP A 74 -1.46 16.60 7.03
N SER A 75 -1.04 16.44 5.77
CA SER A 75 -1.67 15.55 4.79
C SER A 75 -0.82 14.33 4.43
N ALA A 76 0.28 14.06 5.13
CA ALA A 76 1.21 12.99 4.75
C ALA A 76 0.56 11.60 4.81
N THR A 77 -0.22 11.33 5.85
CA THR A 77 -0.97 10.07 5.98
C THR A 77 -1.98 9.90 4.85
N PHE A 78 -2.72 10.96 4.52
CA PHE A 78 -3.67 10.95 3.39
C PHE A 78 -2.96 10.63 2.07
N LEU A 79 -1.87 11.34 1.76
CA LEU A 79 -1.10 11.12 0.53
C LEU A 79 -0.44 9.74 0.47
N THR A 80 -0.01 9.20 1.62
CA THR A 80 0.57 7.86 1.72
C THR A 80 -0.47 6.79 1.39
N ILE A 81 -1.66 6.90 1.97
CA ILE A 81 -2.77 5.96 1.74
C ILE A 81 -3.27 6.07 0.30
N ASP A 82 -3.48 7.28 -0.19
CA ASP A 82 -3.93 7.53 -1.57
C ASP A 82 -2.97 6.90 -2.60
N ARG A 83 -1.66 7.14 -2.43
CA ARG A 83 -0.64 6.52 -3.30
C ARG A 83 -0.59 5.00 -3.16
N LEU A 84 -0.78 4.47 -1.95
CA LEU A 84 -0.79 3.03 -1.73
C LEU A 84 -2.00 2.37 -2.41
N LEU A 85 -3.17 2.98 -2.33
CA LEU A 85 -4.39 2.48 -2.97
C LEU A 85 -4.28 2.53 -4.49
N GLU A 86 -3.67 3.56 -5.07
CA GLU A 86 -3.38 3.60 -6.51
C GLU A 86 -2.48 2.44 -6.96
N GLN A 87 -1.55 2.00 -6.12
CA GLN A 87 -0.51 1.02 -6.47
C GLN A 87 -0.70 -0.33 -5.76
N TYR A 88 -1.91 -0.63 -5.26
CA TYR A 88 -2.14 -1.76 -4.35
C TYR A 88 -1.86 -3.11 -5.02
N LEU A 89 -2.16 -3.25 -6.32
CA LEU A 89 -1.93 -4.48 -7.08
C LEU A 89 -0.44 -4.81 -7.16
N VAL A 90 0.41 -3.81 -7.35
CA VAL A 90 1.87 -3.98 -7.38
C VAL A 90 2.39 -4.38 -6.01
N CYS A 91 1.86 -3.75 -4.94
CA CYS A 91 2.22 -4.08 -3.57
C CYS A 91 1.86 -5.53 -3.22
N PHE A 92 0.69 -6.00 -3.69
CA PHE A 92 0.26 -7.37 -3.51
C PHE A 92 1.21 -8.36 -4.20
N LEU A 93 1.52 -8.12 -5.48
CA LEU A 93 2.42 -8.96 -6.25
C LEU A 93 3.81 -9.08 -5.59
N LEU A 94 4.41 -7.96 -5.20
CA LEU A 94 5.73 -7.96 -4.57
C LEU A 94 5.76 -8.67 -3.22
N ASN A 95 4.66 -8.66 -2.47
CA ASN A 95 4.57 -9.38 -1.20
C ASN A 95 4.49 -10.90 -1.41
N GLU A 96 3.73 -11.35 -2.42
CA GLU A 96 3.64 -12.76 -2.80
C GLU A 96 4.98 -13.31 -3.32
N PHE A 97 5.72 -12.53 -4.13
CA PHE A 97 7.04 -12.95 -4.64
C PHE A 97 8.09 -13.12 -3.53
N HIS A 98 8.00 -12.36 -2.44
CA HIS A 98 8.92 -12.49 -1.30
C HIS A 98 8.63 -13.72 -0.41
N HIS A 99 7.41 -14.25 -0.42
CA HIS A 99 7.04 -15.46 0.32
C HIS A 99 7.30 -16.77 -0.44
N GLN A 100 7.58 -16.73 -1.76
CA GLN A 100 7.92 -17.92 -2.55
C GLN A 100 9.43 -18.22 -2.62
N VAL A 101 10.28 -17.40 -2.01
CA VAL A 101 11.76 -17.51 -2.09
C VAL A 101 12.39 -17.84 -0.72
N ILE A 102 11.60 -18.30 0.25
CA ILE A 102 12.08 -18.82 1.54
C ILE A 102 11.51 -20.21 1.78
#